data_AF-A0A954R7Y0-F1
#
_entry.id   AF-A0A954R7Y0-F1
#
_cell.length_a   1.000
_cell.length_b   1.000
_cell.length_c   1.000
_cell.angle_alpha   90.00
_cell.angle_beta   90.00
_cell.angle_gamma   90.00
#
_symmetry.space_group_name_H-M   'P 1'
#
loop_
_entity.id
_entity.type
_entity.pdbx_description
1 polymer ?
#
loop_
_entity_poly.entity_id
_entity_poly.type
_entity_poly.pdbx_seq_one_letter_code
_entity_poly.pdbx_strand_id
1 'polypeptide(L)'
;MKYAIVIPDGCSDLPLDVLGGKTPLEVARIPNMDRVAAEGMVAQTDNVPAHLPAGSEVANMTLFGYDPNKYFTGRAPIEAAAQGIVLGEHDWAVRCNLVTIVDQIMVDFTADHISTADAKRLLQDLANHVADPRFEFVAGVSYRNLLIYRGSEASKPLFSHDTRTRAPHDLTDLSVCDDYPRGPG
;
A
#
# COMPACT_ATOMS: atom_id res chain seq x y z
N MET A 1 33.10 -10.21 5.79
CA MET A 1 32.82 -8.76 5.59
C MET A 1 31.38 -8.52 6.01
N LYS A 2 31.05 -7.36 6.59
CA LYS A 2 29.67 -6.99 6.97
C LYS A 2 29.22 -5.80 6.11
N TYR A 3 27.94 -5.74 5.78
CA TYR A 3 27.36 -4.66 4.98
C TYR A 3 26.24 -3.97 5.76
N ALA A 4 26.07 -2.68 5.53
CA ALA A 4 24.96 -1.89 6.05
C ALA A 4 24.37 -1.08 4.89
N ILE A 5 23.04 -1.15 4.74
CA ILE A 5 22.27 -0.32 3.81
C ILE A 5 21.53 0.70 4.67
N VAL A 6 21.75 1.98 4.42
CA VAL A 6 21.10 3.09 5.15
C VAL A 6 20.21 3.83 4.17
N ILE A 7 18.91 3.83 4.42
CA ILE A 7 17.89 4.44 3.56
C ILE A 7 17.31 5.65 4.30
N PRO A 8 17.71 6.88 3.94
CA PRO A 8 17.07 8.08 4.44
C PRO A 8 15.72 8.29 3.70
N ASP A 9 14.65 7.73 4.26
CA ASP A 9 13.32 7.75 3.63
C ASP A 9 12.85 9.18 3.33
N GLY A 10 12.35 9.39 2.11
CA GLY A 10 11.90 10.70 1.64
C GLY A 10 12.98 11.79 1.56
N CYS A 11 14.28 11.46 1.53
CA CYS A 11 15.33 12.48 1.52
C CYS A 11 15.48 13.24 0.20
N SER A 12 14.99 12.66 -0.89
CA SER A 12 15.02 13.26 -2.22
C SER A 12 14.00 14.38 -2.27
N ASP A 13 14.41 15.55 -2.78
CA ASP A 13 13.53 16.72 -2.89
C ASP A 13 13.94 17.57 -4.09
N LEU A 14 13.11 18.55 -4.40
CA LEU A 14 13.36 19.56 -5.42
C LEU A 14 14.05 20.79 -4.82
N PRO A 15 14.77 21.57 -5.66
CA PRO A 15 15.24 22.89 -5.28
C PRO A 15 14.08 23.80 -4.84
N LEU A 16 14.25 24.48 -3.70
CA LEU A 16 13.24 25.38 -3.14
C LEU A 16 13.72 26.83 -3.15
N ASP A 17 12.85 27.76 -3.56
CA ASP A 17 13.16 29.20 -3.59
C ASP A 17 13.54 29.74 -2.20
N VAL A 18 12.84 29.28 -1.15
CA VAL A 18 13.12 29.66 0.24
C VAL A 18 14.49 29.20 0.74
N LEU A 19 15.12 28.26 0.03
CA LEU A 19 16.47 27.75 0.29
C LEU A 19 17.50 28.33 -0.69
N GLY A 20 17.13 29.34 -1.48
CA GLY A 20 17.99 29.95 -2.49
C GLY A 20 18.23 29.04 -3.70
N GLY A 21 17.22 28.25 -4.10
CA GLY A 21 17.31 27.34 -5.23
C GLY A 21 18.10 26.06 -4.93
N LYS A 22 18.13 25.63 -3.67
CA LYS A 22 18.78 24.40 -3.19
C LYS A 22 17.74 23.43 -2.63
N THR A 23 18.09 22.16 -2.61
CA THR A 23 17.32 21.11 -1.91
C THR A 23 17.55 21.19 -0.39
N PRO A 24 16.65 20.64 0.44
CA PRO A 24 16.88 20.50 1.87
C PRO A 24 18.17 19.75 2.22
N LEU A 25 18.54 18.75 1.42
CA LEU A 25 19.75 17.96 1.64
C LEU A 25 21.03 18.79 1.43
N GLU A 26 21.04 19.68 0.44
CA GLU A 26 22.18 20.56 0.14
C GLU A 26 22.38 21.67 1.19
N VAL A 27 21.32 22.11 1.88
CA VAL A 27 21.43 23.13 2.93
C VAL A 27 21.62 22.53 4.32
N ALA A 28 21.33 21.24 4.49
CA ALA A 28 21.49 20.55 5.76
C ALA A 28 22.96 20.47 6.18
N ARG A 29 23.22 20.56 7.49
CA ARG A 29 24.57 20.33 8.04
C ARG A 29 24.75 18.84 8.34
N ILE A 30 25.27 18.09 7.36
CA ILE A 30 25.36 16.62 7.35
C ILE A 30 26.81 16.10 7.17
N PRO A 31 27.77 16.54 8.00
CA PRO A 31 29.21 16.31 7.77
C PRO A 31 29.60 14.83 7.68
N ASN A 32 28.86 13.93 8.33
CA ASN A 32 29.12 12.50 8.24
C ASN A 32 28.70 11.91 6.89
N MET A 33 27.58 12.36 6.32
CA MET A 33 27.14 11.92 5.00
C MET A 33 28.02 12.53 3.91
N ASP A 34 28.41 13.80 4.07
CA ASP A 34 29.37 14.48 3.19
C ASP A 34 30.70 13.71 3.14
N ARG A 35 31.20 13.27 4.30
CA ARG A 35 32.42 12.47 4.40
C ARG A 35 32.29 11.12 3.69
N VAL A 36 31.16 10.42 3.87
CA VAL A 36 30.90 9.15 3.16
C VAL A 36 30.84 9.35 1.65
N ALA A 37 30.22 10.44 1.18
CA ALA A 37 30.17 10.78 -0.24
C ALA A 37 31.55 11.12 -0.81
N ALA A 38 32.38 11.87 -0.06
CA ALA A 38 33.72 12.29 -0.49
C ALA A 38 34.75 11.16 -0.49
N GLU A 39 34.67 10.22 0.47
CA GLU A 39 35.56 9.06 0.57
C GLU A 39 35.08 7.86 -0.27
N GLY A 40 33.83 7.89 -0.73
CA GLY A 40 33.17 6.79 -1.41
C GLY A 40 32.90 7.04 -2.89
N MET A 41 31.78 6.47 -3.37
CA MET A 41 31.27 6.66 -4.73
C MET A 41 29.85 7.17 -4.66
N VAL A 42 29.55 8.22 -5.44
CA VAL A 42 28.22 8.80 -5.57
C VAL A 42 27.66 8.44 -6.95
N ALA A 43 26.40 8.03 -6.98
CA ALA A 43 25.66 7.76 -8.20
C ALA A 43 24.18 8.09 -7.97
N GLN A 44 23.47 8.31 -9.08
CA GLN A 44 22.00 8.39 -9.07
C GLN A 44 21.43 7.03 -9.44
N THR A 45 20.34 6.65 -8.79
CA THR A 45 19.59 5.43 -9.09
C THR A 45 18.10 5.75 -9.21
N ASP A 46 17.41 5.01 -10.05
CA ASP A 46 15.96 4.96 -10.08
C ASP A 46 15.53 3.57 -9.56
N ASN A 47 14.90 3.57 -8.38
CA ASN A 47 14.51 2.34 -7.68
C ASN A 47 13.04 1.98 -7.93
N VAL A 48 12.30 2.78 -8.70
CA VAL A 48 10.88 2.58 -8.97
C VAL A 48 10.65 2.67 -10.48
N PRO A 49 10.41 1.54 -11.17
CA PRO A 49 10.02 1.57 -12.57
C PRO A 49 8.82 2.49 -12.82
N ALA A 50 8.86 3.27 -13.90
CA ALA A 50 7.85 4.32 -14.18
C ALA A 50 6.39 3.82 -14.28
N HIS A 51 6.18 2.54 -14.60
CA HIS A 51 4.85 1.94 -14.67
C HIS A 51 4.36 1.37 -13.33
N LEU A 52 5.17 1.42 -12.27
CA LEU A 52 4.81 0.99 -10.94
C LEU A 52 4.56 2.19 -10.02
N PRO A 53 3.71 2.04 -8.97
CA PRO A 53 3.51 3.09 -7.99
C PRO A 53 4.81 3.45 -7.27
N ALA A 54 5.07 4.75 -7.11
CA ALA A 54 6.18 5.28 -6.32
C ALA A 54 5.93 5.16 -4.80
N GLY A 55 5.89 3.92 -4.32
CA GLY A 55 5.73 3.57 -2.91
C GLY A 55 6.97 2.92 -2.32
N SER A 56 7.12 3.03 -0.99
CA SER A 56 8.22 2.41 -0.24
C SER A 56 8.30 0.89 -0.46
N GLU A 57 7.18 0.24 -0.73
CA GLU A 57 7.09 -1.18 -1.07
C GLU A 57 7.91 -1.56 -2.31
N VAL A 58 7.77 -0.82 -3.42
CA VAL A 58 8.49 -1.07 -4.67
C VAL A 58 9.95 -0.67 -4.51
N ALA A 59 10.21 0.51 -3.93
CA ALA A 59 11.55 1.02 -3.74
C ALA A 59 12.42 0.09 -2.88
N ASN A 60 11.90 -0.38 -1.74
CA ASN A 60 12.63 -1.29 -0.87
C ASN A 60 12.85 -2.67 -1.53
N MET A 61 11.85 -3.17 -2.26
CA MET A 61 11.99 -4.44 -3.00
C MET A 61 13.16 -4.38 -3.98
N THR A 62 13.24 -3.31 -4.79
CA THR A 62 14.35 -3.08 -5.72
C THR A 62 15.69 -2.94 -4.97
N LEU A 63 15.73 -2.18 -3.87
CA LEU A 63 16.94 -1.98 -3.05
C LEU A 63 17.48 -3.28 -2.45
N PHE A 64 16.59 -4.23 -2.11
CA PHE A 64 16.98 -5.56 -1.64
C PHE A 64 17.33 -6.54 -2.78
N GLY A 65 17.27 -6.10 -4.04
CA GLY A 65 17.67 -6.88 -5.21
C GLY A 65 16.57 -7.75 -5.81
N TYR A 66 15.31 -7.55 -5.43
CA TYR A 66 14.17 -8.24 -6.03
C TYR A 66 13.70 -7.48 -7.28
N ASP A 67 13.29 -8.21 -8.32
CA ASP A 67 12.64 -7.62 -9.49
C ASP A 67 11.17 -7.27 -9.16
N PRO A 68 10.82 -5.98 -9.05
CA PRO A 68 9.46 -5.61 -8.69
C PRO A 68 8.44 -6.01 -9.76
N ASN A 69 8.83 -6.18 -11.03
CA ASN A 69 7.91 -6.65 -12.07
C ASN A 69 7.44 -8.09 -11.86
N LYS A 70 8.23 -8.88 -11.13
CA LYS A 70 7.93 -10.28 -10.83
C LYS A 70 7.30 -10.45 -9.45
N TYR A 71 7.74 -9.67 -8.47
CA TYR A 71 7.41 -9.91 -7.07
C TYR A 71 6.43 -8.90 -6.47
N PHE A 72 6.20 -7.74 -7.11
CA PHE A 72 5.22 -6.80 -6.63
C PHE A 72 3.82 -7.19 -7.09
N THR A 73 3.02 -7.69 -6.16
CA THR A 73 1.61 -8.07 -6.38
C THR A 73 0.63 -7.11 -5.70
N GLY A 74 1.11 -5.93 -5.30
CA GLY A 74 0.35 -4.92 -4.58
C GLY A 74 0.73 -4.80 -3.11
N ARG A 75 0.11 -3.83 -2.43
CA ARG A 75 0.43 -3.49 -1.03
C ARG A 75 -0.24 -4.41 0.00
N ALA A 76 -1.43 -4.93 -0.30
CA ALA A 76 -2.19 -5.78 0.61
C ALA A 76 -1.44 -7.07 1.02
N PRO A 77 -0.75 -7.79 0.11
CA PRO A 77 0.08 -8.94 0.49
C PRO A 77 1.20 -8.62 1.50
N ILE A 78 1.81 -7.43 1.38
CA ILE A 78 2.87 -6.98 2.29
C ILE A 78 2.29 -6.68 3.68
N GLU A 79 1.12 -6.03 3.73
CA GLU A 79 0.41 -5.77 4.99
C GLU A 79 -0.06 -7.08 5.66
N ALA A 80 -0.51 -8.06 4.88
CA ALA A 80 -0.86 -9.39 5.38
C ALA A 80 0.37 -10.09 6.00
N ALA A 81 1.51 -10.08 5.31
CA ALA A 81 2.76 -10.64 5.81
C ALA A 81 3.22 -9.96 7.11
N ALA A 82 3.07 -8.63 7.23
CA ALA A 82 3.39 -7.88 8.43
C ALA A 82 2.54 -8.28 9.66
N GLN A 83 1.33 -8.82 9.42
CA GLN A 83 0.45 -9.37 10.45
C GLN A 83 0.66 -10.87 10.69
N GLY A 84 1.65 -11.49 10.04
CA GLY A 84 1.92 -12.92 10.14
C GLY A 84 0.96 -13.81 9.34
N ILE A 85 0.20 -13.23 8.42
CA ILE A 85 -0.72 -13.98 7.54
C ILE A 85 0.08 -14.48 6.34
N VAL A 86 0.17 -15.81 6.24
CA VAL A 86 0.79 -16.47 5.09
C VAL A 86 -0.26 -16.60 3.98
N LEU A 87 0.10 -16.17 2.78
CA LEU A 87 -0.72 -16.29 1.57
C LEU A 87 -0.21 -17.46 0.72
N GLY A 88 -1.13 -18.29 0.25
CA GLY A 88 -0.87 -19.31 -0.77
C GLY A 88 -0.79 -18.72 -2.18
N GLU A 89 -0.39 -19.56 -3.15
CA GLU A 89 -0.25 -19.18 -4.55
C GLU A 89 -1.57 -18.69 -5.20
N HIS A 90 -2.71 -19.17 -4.69
CA HIS A 90 -4.04 -18.83 -5.20
C HIS A 90 -4.78 -17.80 -4.34
N ASP A 91 -4.15 -17.35 -3.24
CA ASP A 91 -4.78 -16.40 -2.33
C ASP A 91 -4.70 -14.98 -2.88
N TRP A 92 -5.74 -14.21 -2.62
CA TRP A 92 -5.77 -12.78 -2.92
C TRP A 92 -5.86 -12.00 -1.62
N ALA A 93 -5.00 -11.00 -1.47
CA ALA A 93 -5.14 -10.00 -0.42
C ALA A 93 -5.60 -8.69 -1.06
N VAL A 94 -6.66 -8.11 -0.52
CA VAL A 94 -7.24 -6.85 -0.98
C VAL A 94 -7.34 -5.92 0.23
N ARG A 95 -6.89 -4.67 0.09
CA ARG A 95 -7.17 -3.65 1.10
C ARG A 95 -8.63 -3.24 0.99
N CYS A 96 -9.34 -3.26 2.11
CA CYS A 96 -10.71 -2.79 2.20
C CYS A 96 -10.82 -1.73 3.30
N ASN A 97 -11.63 -0.71 3.06
CA ASN A 97 -11.87 0.34 4.04
C ASN A 97 -13.32 0.35 4.50
N LEU A 98 -13.53 0.71 5.77
CA LEU A 98 -14.82 1.18 6.24
C LEU A 98 -14.94 2.66 5.89
N VAL A 99 -16.05 3.05 5.28
CA VAL A 99 -16.30 4.39 4.77
C VAL A 99 -17.73 4.83 5.09
N THR A 100 -17.96 6.14 5.08
CA THR A 100 -19.31 6.71 5.20
C THR A 100 -19.77 7.18 3.83
N ILE A 101 -20.90 6.64 3.38
CA ILE A 101 -21.56 7.02 2.13
C ILE A 101 -22.97 7.52 2.47
N VAL A 102 -23.33 8.71 1.97
CA VAL A 102 -24.67 9.29 2.09
C VAL A 102 -25.15 9.67 0.70
N ASP A 103 -26.34 9.24 0.31
CA ASP A 103 -26.92 9.49 -1.02
C ASP A 103 -25.97 9.13 -2.18
N GLN A 104 -25.24 8.00 -2.03
CA GLN A 104 -24.22 7.53 -2.97
C GLN A 104 -23.01 8.46 -3.15
N ILE A 105 -22.80 9.39 -2.23
CA ILE A 105 -21.61 10.24 -2.16
C ILE A 105 -20.70 9.74 -1.03
N MET A 106 -19.40 9.62 -1.32
CA MET A 106 -18.38 9.31 -0.31
C MET A 106 -18.14 10.56 0.55
N VAL A 107 -18.86 10.66 1.66
CA VAL A 107 -18.74 11.82 2.57
C VAL A 107 -17.56 11.68 3.53
N ASP A 108 -17.08 10.47 3.77
CA ASP A 108 -15.86 10.24 4.56
C ASP A 108 -15.21 8.89 4.26
N PHE A 109 -13.99 8.90 3.70
CA PHE A 109 -13.23 7.69 3.39
C PHE A 109 -12.59 7.00 4.62
N THR A 110 -12.73 7.60 5.80
CA THR A 110 -12.21 7.13 7.09
C THR A 110 -13.29 6.71 8.09
N ALA A 111 -14.56 6.96 7.75
CA ALA A 111 -15.71 6.76 8.63
C ALA A 111 -15.52 7.40 10.02
N ASP A 112 -15.26 8.71 10.05
CA ASP A 112 -14.96 9.52 11.23
C ASP A 112 -13.81 8.95 12.06
N HIS A 113 -12.74 8.50 11.37
CA HIS A 113 -11.63 7.79 11.99
C HIS A 113 -12.09 6.67 12.94
N ILE A 114 -13.05 5.85 12.49
CA ILE A 114 -13.67 4.78 13.28
C ILE A 114 -12.64 4.03 14.13
N SER A 115 -13.00 3.74 15.39
CA SER A 115 -12.12 3.02 16.29
C SER A 115 -11.81 1.62 15.76
N THR A 116 -10.59 1.11 15.99
CA THR A 116 -10.25 -0.27 15.62
C THR A 116 -11.18 -1.30 16.26
N ALA A 117 -11.70 -1.02 17.47
CA ALA A 117 -12.64 -1.90 18.16
C ALA A 117 -13.98 -1.98 17.43
N ASP A 118 -14.53 -0.86 16.99
CA ASP A 118 -15.80 -0.83 16.25
C ASP A 118 -15.63 -1.35 14.83
N ALA A 119 -14.53 -1.01 14.16
CA ALA A 119 -14.19 -1.57 12.86
C ALA A 119 -14.14 -3.11 12.90
N LYS A 120 -13.48 -3.68 13.91
CA LYS A 120 -13.43 -5.13 14.12
C LYS A 120 -14.82 -5.74 14.32
N ARG A 121 -15.71 -5.09 15.07
CA ARG A 121 -17.08 -5.56 15.28
C ARG A 121 -17.87 -5.57 13.98
N LEU A 122 -17.77 -4.51 13.18
CA LEU A 122 -18.42 -4.41 11.87
C LEU A 122 -17.91 -5.47 10.89
N LEU A 123 -16.59 -5.70 10.84
CA LEU A 123 -16.02 -6.75 9.99
C LEU A 123 -16.43 -8.15 10.43
N GLN A 124 -16.51 -8.41 11.73
CA GLN A 124 -17.00 -9.68 12.24
C GLN A 124 -18.47 -9.91 11.87
N ASP A 125 -19.29 -8.86 11.98
CA ASP A 125 -20.69 -8.92 11.57
C ASP A 125 -20.83 -9.15 10.06
N LEU A 126 -20.05 -8.45 9.24
CA LEU A 126 -19.96 -8.67 7.80
C LEU A 126 -19.56 -10.11 7.47
N ALA A 127 -18.53 -10.64 8.13
CA ALA A 127 -18.06 -12.01 7.93
C ALA A 127 -19.17 -13.04 8.22
N ASN A 128 -20.01 -12.79 9.24
CA ASN A 128 -21.13 -13.68 9.56
C ASN A 128 -22.24 -13.68 8.49
N HIS A 129 -22.34 -12.62 7.69
CA HIS A 129 -23.33 -12.49 6.61
C HIS A 129 -22.78 -12.95 5.25
N VAL A 130 -21.47 -13.10 5.10
CA VAL A 130 -20.83 -13.65 3.90
C VAL A 130 -20.81 -15.17 4.00
N ALA A 131 -21.62 -15.84 3.18
CA ALA A 131 -21.80 -17.30 3.22
C ALA A 131 -20.60 -18.10 2.69
N ASP A 132 -19.63 -17.45 2.04
CA ASP A 132 -18.48 -18.11 1.43
C ASP A 132 -17.28 -18.13 2.41
N PRO A 133 -16.88 -19.30 2.92
CA PRO A 133 -15.81 -19.43 3.91
C PRO A 133 -14.42 -19.10 3.37
N ARG A 134 -14.29 -18.87 2.06
CA ARG A 134 -13.02 -18.43 1.46
C ARG A 134 -12.71 -16.97 1.76
N PHE A 135 -13.69 -16.16 2.18
CA PHE A 135 -13.46 -14.78 2.55
C PHE A 135 -13.14 -14.64 4.03
N GLU A 136 -11.96 -14.08 4.32
CA GLU A 136 -11.52 -13.73 5.67
C GLU A 136 -11.37 -12.22 5.75
N PHE A 137 -12.10 -11.58 6.66
CA PHE A 137 -11.95 -10.16 6.95
C PHE A 137 -10.98 -9.98 8.13
N VAL A 138 -9.89 -9.26 7.90
CA VAL A 138 -8.85 -9.01 8.89
C VAL A 138 -8.88 -7.55 9.28
N ALA A 139 -9.18 -7.30 10.56
CA ALA A 139 -9.17 -5.96 11.12
C ALA A 139 -7.73 -5.43 11.18
N GLY A 140 -7.50 -4.28 10.54
CA GLY A 140 -6.25 -3.54 10.64
C GLY A 140 -6.36 -2.39 11.65
N VAL A 141 -5.91 -1.20 11.25
CA VAL A 141 -5.94 0.00 12.10
C VAL A 141 -7.05 0.92 11.62
N SER A 142 -7.98 1.23 12.52
CA SER A 142 -9.11 2.11 12.24
C SER A 142 -9.88 1.61 11.00
N TYR A 143 -10.10 2.47 10.02
CA TYR A 143 -10.81 2.16 8.79
C TYR A 143 -10.03 1.25 7.83
N ARG A 144 -8.72 1.02 8.01
CA ARG A 144 -7.88 0.29 7.05
C ARG A 144 -7.82 -1.19 7.43
N ASN A 145 -8.34 -2.04 6.56
CA ASN A 145 -8.52 -3.47 6.82
C ASN A 145 -8.08 -4.30 5.59
N LEU A 146 -8.07 -5.62 5.74
CA LEU A 146 -7.80 -6.55 4.65
C LEU A 146 -8.98 -7.50 4.45
N LEU A 147 -9.25 -7.80 3.19
CA LEU A 147 -10.00 -8.96 2.75
C LEU A 147 -9.01 -9.96 2.18
N ILE A 148 -8.95 -11.16 2.78
CA ILE A 148 -8.24 -12.29 2.21
C ILE A 148 -9.26 -13.20 1.54
N TYR A 149 -8.99 -13.58 0.32
CA TYR A 149 -9.71 -14.64 -0.37
C TYR A 149 -8.80 -15.86 -0.47
N ARG A 150 -9.23 -16.98 0.12
CA ARG A 150 -8.55 -18.28 0.09
C ARG A 150 -8.91 -19.02 -1.18
N GLY A 151 -7.99 -18.96 -2.15
CA GLY A 151 -8.15 -19.64 -3.42
C GLY A 151 -7.65 -21.08 -3.40
N SER A 152 -7.99 -21.82 -4.44
CA SER A 152 -7.46 -23.16 -4.69
C SER A 152 -7.35 -23.41 -6.18
N GLU A 153 -6.47 -24.32 -6.59
CA GLU A 153 -6.31 -24.73 -7.99
C GLU A 153 -7.62 -25.25 -8.60
N ALA A 154 -8.45 -25.93 -7.80
CA ALA A 154 -9.74 -26.48 -8.21
C ALA A 154 -10.83 -25.41 -8.45
N SER A 155 -10.62 -24.18 -7.98
CA SER A 155 -11.58 -23.09 -8.08
C SER A 155 -11.05 -22.01 -9.03
N LYS A 156 -11.90 -21.56 -9.96
CA LYS A 156 -11.56 -20.37 -10.76
C LYS A 156 -11.27 -19.19 -9.80
N PRO A 157 -10.18 -18.43 -10.01
CA PRO A 157 -9.93 -17.21 -9.24
C PRO A 157 -11.13 -16.26 -9.36
N LEU A 158 -11.64 -15.77 -8.23
CA LEU A 158 -12.69 -14.74 -8.23
C LEU A 158 -12.12 -13.45 -8.80
N PHE A 159 -10.99 -12.99 -8.25
CA PHE A 159 -10.28 -11.81 -8.71
C PHE A 159 -9.28 -12.13 -9.84
N SER A 160 -8.95 -11.11 -10.64
CA SER A 160 -7.89 -11.14 -11.64
C SER A 160 -7.17 -9.79 -11.71
N HIS A 161 -6.13 -9.70 -12.54
CA HIS A 161 -5.48 -8.42 -12.85
C HIS A 161 -6.40 -7.42 -13.58
N ASP A 162 -7.55 -7.88 -14.07
CA ASP A 162 -8.58 -7.03 -14.67
C ASP A 162 -9.58 -6.50 -13.63
N THR A 163 -9.52 -6.97 -12.37
CA THR A 163 -10.32 -6.43 -11.27
C THR A 163 -9.87 -5.00 -11.00
N ARG A 164 -10.79 -4.06 -11.20
CA ARG A 164 -10.57 -2.63 -11.00
C ARG A 164 -11.14 -2.23 -9.66
N THR A 165 -10.34 -1.52 -8.90
CA THR A 165 -10.73 -0.90 -7.64
C THR A 165 -10.29 0.56 -7.65
N ARG A 166 -10.88 1.37 -6.78
CA ARG A 166 -10.50 2.77 -6.58
C ARG A 166 -10.22 3.01 -5.12
N ALA A 167 -9.20 3.79 -4.82
CA ALA A 167 -8.89 4.11 -3.45
C ALA A 167 -9.98 5.05 -2.90
N PRO A 168 -10.59 4.77 -1.73
CA PRO A 168 -11.69 5.59 -1.24
C PRO A 168 -11.37 7.07 -1.02
N HIS A 169 -10.12 7.42 -0.73
CA HIS A 169 -9.70 8.81 -0.56
C HIS A 169 -9.75 9.62 -1.87
N ASP A 170 -9.60 8.96 -3.03
CA ASP A 170 -9.75 9.59 -4.34
C ASP A 170 -11.21 9.91 -4.69
N LEU A 171 -12.16 9.39 -3.91
CA LEU A 171 -13.60 9.56 -4.09
C LEU A 171 -14.22 10.56 -3.11
N THR A 172 -13.45 11.19 -2.23
CA THR A 172 -13.99 12.16 -1.26
C THR A 172 -14.84 13.23 -1.95
N ASP A 173 -16.08 13.41 -1.48
CA ASP A 173 -17.11 14.29 -2.05
C ASP A 173 -17.58 13.94 -3.47
N LEU A 174 -17.23 12.77 -3.98
CA LEU A 174 -17.65 12.26 -5.28
C LEU A 174 -18.67 11.11 -5.15
N SER A 175 -19.40 10.88 -6.24
CA SER A 175 -20.32 9.74 -6.35
C SER A 175 -19.56 8.42 -6.42
N VAL A 176 -20.06 7.40 -5.70
CA VAL A 176 -19.53 6.03 -5.74
C VAL A 176 -20.21 5.15 -6.77
N CYS A 177 -21.32 5.60 -7.38
CA CYS A 177 -22.17 4.78 -8.25
C CYS A 177 -21.40 4.08 -9.37
N ASP A 178 -20.39 4.76 -9.93
CA ASP A 178 -19.60 4.25 -11.04
C ASP A 178 -18.23 3.67 -10.67
N ASP A 179 -17.90 3.70 -9.38
CA ASP A 179 -16.56 3.41 -8.87
C ASP A 179 -16.52 2.27 -7.84
N TYR A 180 -17.59 1.47 -7.75
CA TYR A 180 -17.52 0.17 -7.08
C TYR A 180 -16.44 -0.72 -7.71
N PRO A 181 -15.88 -1.68 -6.96
CA PRO A 181 -15.04 -2.73 -7.55
C PRO A 181 -15.74 -3.38 -8.76
N ARG A 182 -15.07 -3.43 -9.90
CA ARG A 182 -15.60 -3.94 -11.18
C ARG A 182 -14.64 -4.93 -11.82
N GLY A 183 -15.17 -5.80 -12.69
CA GLY A 183 -14.40 -6.87 -13.34
C GLY A 183 -14.63 -8.22 -12.67
N PRO A 184 -13.78 -9.21 -12.93
CA PRO A 184 -13.85 -10.51 -12.24
C PRO A 184 -13.73 -10.31 -10.72
N GLY A 185 -14.69 -10.84 -9.97
CA GLY A 185 -14.80 -10.71 -8.51
C GLY A 185 -16.17 -11.11 -8.04
#